data_AF-F2L9J7-F1
#
_entry.id   AF-F2L9J7-F1
#
_cell.length_a   1.000
_cell.length_b   1.000
_cell.length_c   1.000
_cell.angle_alpha   90.00
_cell.angle_beta   90.00
_cell.angle_gamma   90.00
#
_symmetry.space_group_name_H-M   'P 1'
#
loop_
_entity.id
_entity.type
_entity.pdbx_description
1 polymer ?
#
loop_
_entity_poly.entity_id
_entity_poly.type
_entity_poly.pdbx_seq_one_letter_code
_entity_poly.pdbx_strand_id
1 'polypeptide(L)'
;MTCQYSSAEWADVLYTSIRNTPGGVGAAAVYLTSRRGKAITKENLRLRLRGEGENRLSVEMLELLIEWMQELRQPHALDALYALNEQFGLRAVDASQTDDLDPANALIAETLAIAKHSGEVAGAVKEALEDNVVSVAEASAITDAARQQQRSLDRVIRLARSIMRAPRPLFSRD
;
A
#
# COMPACT_ATOMS: atom_id res chain seq x y z
N MET A 1 0.72 -22.17 17.05
CA MET A 1 1.11 -20.76 17.13
C MET A 1 0.60 -20.04 15.89
N THR A 2 -0.44 -19.24 16.02
CA THR A 2 -0.90 -18.34 14.96
C THR A 2 0.00 -17.11 14.97
N CYS A 3 0.84 -16.99 13.94
CA CYS A 3 1.66 -15.80 13.71
C CYS A 3 0.72 -14.58 13.56
N GLN A 4 0.79 -13.65 14.51
CA GLN A 4 0.09 -12.37 14.39
C GLN A 4 0.92 -11.51 13.46
N TYR A 5 0.43 -11.31 12.23
CA TYR A 5 1.10 -10.46 11.24
C TYR A 5 0.86 -9.00 11.65
N SER A 6 1.94 -8.27 11.90
CA SER A 6 1.87 -6.84 12.21
C SER A 6 1.74 -6.07 10.91
N SER A 7 0.76 -5.16 10.79
CA SER A 7 0.69 -4.28 9.62
C SER A 7 1.83 -3.24 9.59
N ALA A 8 2.68 -3.19 10.62
CA ALA A 8 3.82 -2.28 10.69
C ALA A 8 5.10 -2.84 10.03
N GLU A 9 5.29 -4.17 10.04
CA GLU A 9 6.49 -4.78 9.45
C GLU A 9 6.29 -5.00 7.95
N TRP A 10 7.18 -4.43 7.14
CA TRP A 10 7.03 -4.47 5.67
C TRP A 10 6.94 -5.89 5.10
N ALA A 11 7.61 -6.86 5.73
CA ALA A 11 7.59 -8.27 5.32
C ALA A 11 6.22 -8.91 5.58
N ASP A 12 5.56 -8.57 6.69
CA ASP A 12 4.21 -9.01 7.03
C ASP A 12 3.17 -8.37 6.09
N VAL A 13 3.35 -7.08 5.78
CA VAL A 13 2.55 -6.37 4.78
C VAL A 13 2.69 -7.05 3.41
N LEU A 14 3.93 -7.35 2.99
CA LEU A 14 4.18 -8.06 1.74
C LEU A 14 3.53 -9.45 1.70
N TYR A 15 3.67 -10.23 2.77
CA TYR A 15 3.05 -11.55 2.86
C TYR A 15 1.51 -11.45 2.74
N THR A 16 0.92 -10.46 3.40
CA THR A 16 -0.53 -10.21 3.36
C THR A 16 -0.99 -9.77 1.97
N SER A 17 -0.26 -8.84 1.33
CA SER A 17 -0.50 -8.41 -0.05
C SER A 17 -0.45 -9.59 -1.03
N ILE A 18 0.56 -10.46 -0.92
CA ILE A 18 0.70 -11.65 -1.77
C ILE A 18 -0.44 -12.63 -1.50
N ARG A 19 -0.83 -12.84 -0.24
CA ARG A 19 -1.92 -13.73 0.14
C ARG A 19 -3.28 -13.26 -0.41
N ASN A 20 -3.51 -11.94 -0.44
CA ASN A 20 -4.75 -11.32 -0.90
C ASN A 20 -4.84 -11.24 -2.42
N THR A 21 -3.70 -11.31 -3.12
CA THR A 21 -3.66 -11.38 -4.59
C THR A 21 -4.22 -12.73 -5.09
N PRO A 22 -5.00 -12.76 -6.19
CA PRO A 22 -5.54 -14.00 -6.75
C PRO A 22 -4.47 -15.09 -6.97
N GLY A 23 -4.75 -16.30 -6.48
CA GLY A 23 -3.82 -17.43 -6.51
C GLY A 23 -2.78 -17.45 -5.37
N GLY A 24 -2.66 -16.36 -4.62
CA GLY A 24 -1.90 -16.26 -3.39
C GLY A 24 -0.41 -16.61 -3.54
N VAL A 25 0.18 -17.08 -2.43
CA VAL A 25 1.60 -17.49 -2.38
C VAL A 25 1.94 -18.62 -3.37
N GLY A 26 0.96 -19.44 -3.75
CA GLY A 26 1.16 -20.52 -4.73
C GLY A 26 1.42 -19.96 -6.13
N ALA A 27 0.54 -19.09 -6.61
CA ALA A 27 0.70 -18.44 -7.91
C ALA A 27 1.95 -17.56 -7.95
N ALA A 28 2.26 -16.86 -6.85
CA ALA A 28 3.49 -16.08 -6.71
C ALA A 28 4.76 -16.93 -6.89
N ALA A 29 4.80 -18.14 -6.30
CA ALA A 29 5.93 -19.04 -6.44
C ALA A 29 6.10 -19.56 -7.88
N VAL A 30 5.00 -19.82 -8.59
CA VAL A 30 5.02 -20.18 -10.01
C VAL A 30 5.54 -19.01 -10.84
N TYR A 31 5.03 -17.79 -10.61
CA TYR A 31 5.49 -16.58 -11.29
C TYR A 31 7.00 -16.38 -11.11
N LEU A 32 7.49 -16.45 -9.87
CA LEU A 32 8.91 -16.31 -9.55
C LEU A 32 9.77 -17.40 -10.20
N THR A 33 9.29 -18.64 -10.23
CA THR A 33 9.99 -19.74 -10.89
C THR A 33 10.16 -19.46 -12.37
N SER A 34 9.09 -19.02 -13.04
CA SER A 34 9.10 -18.69 -14.46
C SER A 34 9.98 -17.50 -14.79
N ARG A 35 9.88 -16.39 -14.04
CA ARG A 35 10.65 -15.16 -14.30
C ARG A 35 12.14 -15.29 -13.98
N ARG A 36 12.50 -15.99 -12.91
CA ARG A 36 13.90 -16.10 -12.45
C ARG A 36 14.68 -17.25 -13.10
N GLY A 37 13.98 -18.17 -13.77
CA GLY A 37 14.57 -19.42 -14.27
C GLY A 37 15.09 -20.33 -13.16
N LYS A 38 14.70 -20.09 -11.89
CA LYS A 38 15.11 -20.84 -10.71
C LYS A 38 13.87 -21.26 -9.93
N ALA A 39 13.69 -22.57 -9.78
CA ALA A 39 12.55 -23.13 -9.07
C ALA A 39 12.49 -22.64 -7.61
N ILE A 40 11.32 -22.18 -7.20
CA ILE A 40 11.00 -21.91 -5.81
C ILE A 40 9.67 -22.57 -5.46
N THR A 41 9.66 -23.37 -4.40
CA THR A 41 8.43 -23.98 -3.91
C THR A 41 7.63 -22.97 -3.09
N LYS A 42 6.31 -23.15 -3.04
CA LYS A 42 5.41 -22.35 -2.21
C LYS A 42 5.88 -22.25 -0.75
N GLU A 43 6.36 -23.36 -0.19
CA GLU A 43 6.81 -23.39 1.21
C GLU A 43 8.14 -22.67 1.40
N ASN A 44 9.07 -22.80 0.46
CA ASN A 44 10.32 -22.02 0.51
C ASN A 44 10.04 -20.52 0.42
N LEU A 45 9.09 -20.09 -0.43
CA LEU A 45 8.68 -18.70 -0.52
C LEU A 45 8.05 -18.21 0.80
N ARG A 46 7.24 -19.03 1.48
CA ARG A 46 6.68 -18.66 2.79
C ARG A 46 7.74 -18.42 3.85
N LEU A 47 8.73 -19.31 3.96
CA LEU A 47 9.83 -19.15 4.91
C LEU A 47 10.60 -17.85 4.65
N ARG A 48 10.84 -17.53 3.36
CA ARG A 48 11.49 -16.27 2.96
C ARG A 48 10.69 -15.03 3.32
N LEU A 49 9.38 -15.07 3.12
CA LEU A 49 8.48 -13.95 3.44
C LEU A 49 8.35 -13.71 4.95
N ARG A 50 8.53 -14.74 5.78
CA ARG A 50 8.54 -14.60 7.25
C ARG A 50 9.89 -14.16 7.83
N GLY A 51 10.94 -14.07 7.00
CA GLY A 51 12.28 -13.75 7.47
C GLY A 51 12.87 -14.81 8.42
N GLU A 52 12.38 -16.05 8.38
CA GLU A 52 12.86 -17.13 9.24
C GLU A 52 14.24 -17.64 8.75
N GLY A 53 15.26 -17.50 9.61
CA GLY A 53 16.62 -18.00 9.38
C GLY A 53 17.44 -17.18 8.36
N GLU A 54 18.40 -17.84 7.70
CA GLU A 54 19.29 -17.21 6.71
C GLU A 54 18.62 -16.95 5.35
N ASN A 55 17.39 -17.46 5.15
CA ASN A 55 16.66 -17.37 3.89
C ASN A 55 15.89 -16.05 3.77
N ARG A 56 16.58 -14.91 3.85
CA ARG A 56 15.92 -13.61 3.64
C ARG A 56 15.43 -13.46 2.19
N LEU A 57 14.34 -12.71 2.04
CA LEU A 57 13.86 -12.29 0.73
C LEU A 57 14.88 -11.33 0.11
N SER A 58 15.30 -11.58 -1.13
CA SER A 58 16.17 -10.63 -1.86
C SER A 58 15.34 -9.47 -2.43
N VAL A 59 15.99 -8.33 -2.67
CA VAL A 59 15.36 -7.17 -3.33
C VAL A 59 14.82 -7.53 -4.71
N GLU A 60 15.57 -8.31 -5.49
CA GLU A 60 15.11 -8.85 -6.79
C GLU A 60 13.78 -9.62 -6.66
N MET A 61 13.64 -10.47 -5.64
CA MET A 61 12.40 -11.21 -5.43
C MET A 61 11.26 -10.28 -5.00
N LEU A 62 11.54 -9.26 -4.18
CA LEU A 62 10.57 -8.24 -3.80
C LEU A 62 10.05 -7.50 -5.04
N GLU A 63 10.94 -7.02 -5.92
CA GLU A 63 10.58 -6.32 -7.14
C GLU A 63 9.70 -7.18 -8.05
N LEU A 64 10.07 -8.44 -8.29
CA LEU A 64 9.28 -9.36 -9.11
C LEU A 64 7.89 -9.67 -8.51
N LEU A 65 7.79 -9.74 -7.17
CA LEU A 65 6.50 -9.95 -6.51
C LEU A 65 5.60 -8.72 -6.63
N ILE A 66 6.18 -7.52 -6.57
CA ILE A 66 5.46 -6.26 -6.81
C ILE A 66 5.01 -6.18 -8.27
N GLU A 67 5.91 -6.46 -9.22
CA GLU A 67 5.60 -6.51 -10.65
C GLU A 67 4.44 -7.45 -10.93
N TRP A 68 4.47 -8.66 -10.38
CA TRP A 68 3.38 -9.63 -10.49
C TRP A 68 2.04 -9.09 -9.99
N MET A 69 2.02 -8.46 -8.82
CA MET A 69 0.80 -7.86 -8.26
C MET A 69 0.31 -6.67 -9.12
N GLN A 70 1.23 -5.89 -9.70
CA GLN A 70 0.91 -4.80 -10.63
C GLN A 70 0.37 -5.30 -11.97
N GLU A 71 0.95 -6.37 -12.54
CA GLU A 71 0.45 -7.04 -13.75
C GLU A 71 -1.01 -7.50 -13.54
N LEU A 72 -1.33 -7.96 -12.33
CA LEU A 72 -2.69 -8.33 -11.92
C LEU A 72 -3.55 -7.15 -11.45
N ARG A 73 -3.06 -5.91 -11.56
CA ARG A 73 -3.74 -4.66 -11.15
C ARG A 73 -4.26 -4.67 -9.72
N GLN A 74 -3.48 -5.22 -8.79
CA GLN A 74 -3.86 -5.27 -7.39
C GLN A 74 -3.64 -3.92 -6.71
N PRO A 75 -4.64 -3.37 -5.99
CA PRO A 75 -4.52 -2.06 -5.35
C PRO A 75 -3.45 -2.02 -4.24
N HIS A 76 -3.19 -3.16 -3.61
CA HIS A 76 -2.24 -3.34 -2.51
C HIS A 76 -0.83 -3.75 -2.96
N ALA A 77 -0.53 -3.64 -4.28
CA ALA A 77 0.75 -4.09 -4.85
C ALA A 77 1.96 -3.32 -4.28
N LEU A 78 1.80 -2.04 -3.96
CA LEU A 78 2.87 -1.15 -3.48
C LEU A 78 2.92 -1.00 -1.95
N ASP A 79 1.98 -1.60 -1.20
CA ASP A 79 1.86 -1.39 0.25
C ASP A 79 3.13 -1.77 1.01
N ALA A 80 3.79 -2.86 0.60
CA ALA A 80 5.05 -3.29 1.18
C ALA A 80 6.18 -2.25 1.00
N LEU A 81 6.22 -1.54 -0.13
CA LEU A 81 7.20 -0.47 -0.36
C LEU A 81 6.91 0.74 0.51
N TYR A 82 5.64 1.11 0.70
CA TYR A 82 5.28 2.19 1.63
C TYR A 82 5.71 1.84 3.05
N ALA A 83 5.37 0.64 3.53
CA ALA A 83 5.76 0.17 4.85
C ALA A 83 7.30 0.10 5.02
N LEU A 84 8.02 -0.36 4.00
CA LEU A 84 9.49 -0.39 4.02
C LEU A 84 10.09 1.02 4.12
N ASN A 85 9.58 1.99 3.36
CA ASN A 85 10.06 3.37 3.45
C ASN A 85 9.78 3.98 4.83
N GLU A 86 8.59 3.75 5.38
CA GLU A 86 8.20 4.24 6.71
C GLU A 86 9.12 3.72 7.82
N GLN A 87 9.61 2.48 7.71
CA GLN A 87 10.57 1.91 8.66
C GLN A 87 11.86 2.76 8.76
N PHE A 88 12.24 3.47 7.69
CA PHE A 88 13.39 4.37 7.67
C PHE A 88 13.02 5.85 7.87
N GLY A 89 11.77 6.15 8.26
CA GLY A 89 11.25 7.50 8.38
C GLY A 89 11.07 8.22 7.03
N LEU A 90 11.08 7.47 5.92
CA LEU A 90 10.85 7.98 4.58
C LEU A 90 9.41 7.72 4.15
N ARG A 91 8.93 8.52 3.20
CA ARG A 91 7.60 8.36 2.63
C ARG A 91 7.67 8.35 1.12
N ALA A 92 7.35 7.20 0.53
CA ALA A 92 7.16 7.09 -0.90
C ALA A 92 5.87 7.82 -1.30
N VAL A 93 5.85 8.34 -2.52
CA VAL A 93 4.76 9.13 -3.08
C VAL A 93 4.64 8.72 -4.54
N ASP A 94 3.51 8.11 -4.93
CA ASP A 94 3.33 7.45 -6.25
C ASP A 94 3.57 8.41 -7.42
N ALA A 95 4.61 8.20 -8.22
CA ALA A 95 4.93 9.12 -9.31
C ALA A 95 3.96 9.06 -10.52
N SER A 96 3.00 8.13 -10.56
CA SER A 96 2.26 7.83 -11.79
C SER A 96 1.22 8.89 -12.22
N GLN A 97 1.53 9.41 -13.41
CA GLN A 97 0.74 9.91 -14.53
C GLN A 97 -0.45 10.82 -14.22
N THR A 98 -0.30 12.09 -14.63
CA THR A 98 -1.35 12.93 -15.19
C THR A 98 -2.10 12.12 -16.26
N ASP A 99 -3.05 11.29 -15.83
CA ASP A 99 -4.17 10.92 -16.69
C ASP A 99 -4.84 12.23 -17.12
N ASP A 100 -5.41 12.21 -18.32
CA ASP A 100 -6.17 13.25 -19.02
C ASP A 100 -7.40 13.81 -18.23
N LEU A 101 -7.44 13.62 -16.92
CA LEU A 101 -8.42 14.13 -15.99
C LEU A 101 -8.15 15.60 -15.70
N ASP A 102 -9.22 16.40 -15.79
CA ASP A 102 -9.23 17.78 -15.31
C ASP A 102 -8.71 17.83 -13.86
N PRO A 103 -7.54 18.46 -13.62
CA PRO A 103 -6.92 18.53 -12.30
C PRO A 103 -7.85 19.09 -11.22
N ALA A 104 -8.80 19.97 -11.59
CA ALA A 104 -9.78 20.52 -10.67
C ALA A 104 -10.77 19.45 -10.17
N ASN A 105 -11.29 18.62 -11.08
CA ASN A 105 -12.20 17.52 -10.72
C ASN A 105 -11.49 16.43 -9.92
N ALA A 106 -10.23 16.12 -10.26
CA ALA A 106 -9.40 15.21 -9.48
C ALA A 106 -9.18 15.73 -8.05
N LEU A 107 -8.94 17.04 -7.89
CA LEU A 107 -8.77 17.67 -6.58
C LEU A 107 -10.04 17.59 -5.73
N ILE A 108 -11.21 17.84 -6.33
CA ILE A 108 -12.51 17.70 -5.65
C ILE A 108 -12.73 16.26 -5.20
N ALA A 109 -12.51 15.28 -6.10
CA ALA A 109 -12.68 13.87 -5.80
C ALA A 109 -11.76 13.40 -4.65
N GLU A 110 -10.48 13.80 -4.67
CA GLU A 110 -9.54 13.47 -3.59
C GLU A 110 -9.89 14.15 -2.26
N THR A 111 -10.39 15.39 -2.30
CA THR A 111 -10.83 16.10 -1.08
C THR A 111 -12.03 15.40 -0.44
N LEU A 112 -12.99 14.93 -1.26
CA LEU A 112 -14.11 14.12 -0.78
C LEU A 112 -13.65 12.77 -0.24
N ALA A 113 -12.67 12.14 -0.89
CA ALA A 113 -12.05 10.91 -0.38
C ALA A 113 -11.41 11.16 1.00
N ILE A 114 -10.69 12.26 1.21
CA ILE A 114 -10.14 12.61 2.53
C ILE A 114 -11.23 12.71 3.59
N ALA A 115 -12.34 13.37 3.28
CA ALA A 115 -13.46 13.51 4.23
C ALA A 115 -14.01 12.13 4.65
N LYS A 116 -14.17 11.21 3.67
CA LYS A 116 -14.58 9.83 3.93
C LYS A 116 -13.56 9.09 4.82
N HIS A 117 -12.28 9.08 4.44
CA HIS A 117 -11.24 8.38 5.21
C HIS A 117 -11.05 8.97 6.60
N SER A 118 -11.25 10.27 6.78
CA SER A 118 -11.21 10.92 8.11
C SER A 118 -12.32 10.38 9.02
N GLY A 119 -13.50 10.09 8.47
CA GLY A 119 -14.59 9.42 9.19
C GLY A 119 -14.26 7.97 9.54
N GLU A 120 -13.64 7.23 8.62
CA GLU A 120 -13.19 5.84 8.85
C GLU A 120 -12.14 5.77 9.97
N VAL A 121 -11.16 6.68 9.99
CA VAL A 121 -10.17 6.80 11.08
C VAL A 121 -10.84 7.09 12.41
N ALA A 122 -11.75 8.07 12.45
CA ALA A 122 -12.47 8.40 13.67
C ALA A 122 -13.33 7.23 14.19
N GLY A 123 -13.94 6.45 13.28
CA GLY A 123 -14.67 5.23 13.61
C GLY A 123 -13.78 4.15 14.22
N ALA A 124 -12.67 3.82 13.54
CA ALA A 124 -11.72 2.82 14.02
C ALA A 124 -11.13 3.17 15.39
N VAL A 125 -10.81 4.45 15.64
CA VAL A 125 -10.33 4.92 16.95
C VAL A 125 -11.42 4.83 18.01
N LYS A 126 -12.67 5.18 17.68
CA LYS A 126 -13.78 5.07 18.63
C LYS A 126 -13.99 3.62 19.04
N GLU A 127 -14.10 2.71 18.07
CA GLU A 127 -14.31 1.27 18.29
C GLU A 127 -13.20 0.66 19.14
N ALA A 128 -11.94 0.97 18.82
CA ALA A 128 -10.76 0.47 19.56
C ALA A 128 -10.63 1.00 21.00
N LEU A 129 -11.40 2.02 21.36
CA LEU A 129 -11.39 2.61 22.71
C LEU A 129 -12.63 2.24 23.52
N GLU A 130 -13.57 1.44 22.97
CA GLU A 130 -14.82 1.09 23.66
C GLU A 130 -14.59 0.26 24.93
N ASP A 131 -13.57 -0.59 24.96
CA ASP A 131 -13.19 -1.42 26.11
C ASP A 131 -12.00 -0.86 26.92
N ASN A 132 -11.50 0.32 26.54
CA ASN A 132 -10.28 0.96 27.06
C ASN A 132 -8.99 0.12 26.93
N VAL A 133 -8.95 -0.91 26.06
CA VAL A 133 -7.77 -1.75 25.83
C VAL A 133 -7.54 -1.91 24.32
N VAL A 134 -6.59 -1.15 23.78
CA VAL A 134 -6.23 -1.27 22.36
C VAL A 134 -5.46 -2.57 22.11
N SER A 135 -6.07 -3.51 21.39
CA SER A 135 -5.43 -4.72 20.90
C SER A 135 -4.50 -4.46 19.71
N VAL A 136 -3.63 -5.43 19.39
CA VAL A 136 -2.73 -5.36 18.21
C VAL A 136 -3.52 -5.24 16.90
N ALA A 137 -4.68 -5.91 16.81
CA ALA A 137 -5.53 -5.86 15.63
C ALA A 137 -6.16 -4.46 15.44
N GLU A 138 -6.58 -3.83 16.53
CA GLU A 138 -7.14 -2.48 16.51
C GLU A 138 -6.07 -1.42 16.22
N ALA A 139 -4.89 -1.54 16.84
CA ALA A 139 -3.76 -0.67 16.51
C ALA A 139 -3.38 -0.77 15.02
N SER A 140 -3.44 -1.98 14.45
CA SER A 140 -3.22 -2.21 13.01
C SER A 140 -4.29 -1.53 12.16
N ALA A 141 -5.57 -1.68 12.52
CA ALA A 141 -6.69 -1.06 11.80
C ALA A 141 -6.64 0.48 11.82
N ILE A 142 -6.32 1.08 12.98
CA ILE A 142 -6.11 2.53 13.10
C ILE A 142 -4.95 2.98 12.21
N THR A 143 -3.84 2.24 12.22
CA THR A 143 -2.65 2.57 11.43
C THR A 143 -2.94 2.50 9.93
N ASP A 144 -3.66 1.47 9.48
CA ASP A 144 -4.03 1.30 8.07
C ASP A 144 -4.97 2.43 7.60
N ALA A 145 -5.97 2.78 8.41
CA ALA A 145 -6.88 3.90 8.12
C ALA A 145 -6.12 5.24 8.06
N ALA A 146 -5.24 5.50 9.04
CA ALA A 146 -4.43 6.72 9.09
C ALA A 146 -3.48 6.83 7.88
N ARG A 147 -2.83 5.72 7.48
CA ARG A 147 -1.97 5.66 6.28
C ARG A 147 -2.74 5.97 5.01
N GLN A 148 -3.96 5.46 4.88
CA GLN A 148 -4.80 5.72 3.73
C GLN A 148 -5.20 7.22 3.63
N GLN A 149 -5.54 7.84 4.76
CA GLN A 149 -5.81 9.28 4.83
C GLN A 149 -4.57 10.10 4.48
N GLN A 150 -3.42 9.72 5.03
CA GLN A 150 -2.12 10.29 4.73
C GLN A 150 -1.82 10.27 3.21
N ARG A 151 -1.95 9.12 2.54
CA ARG A 151 -1.74 9.01 1.09
C ARG A 151 -2.67 9.95 0.30
N SER A 152 -3.91 10.10 0.75
CA SER A 152 -4.90 11.00 0.11
C SER A 152 -4.51 12.48 0.24
N LEU A 153 -3.97 12.89 1.39
CA LEU A 153 -3.43 14.24 1.58
C LEU A 153 -2.24 14.53 0.66
N ASP A 154 -1.34 13.57 0.46
CA ASP A 154 -0.22 13.75 -0.47
C ASP A 154 -0.71 13.90 -1.93
N ARG A 155 -1.75 13.16 -2.32
CA ARG A 155 -2.38 13.30 -3.64
C ARG A 155 -2.93 14.72 -3.84
N VAL A 156 -3.60 15.29 -2.84
CA VAL A 156 -4.09 16.68 -2.87
C VAL A 156 -2.96 17.70 -3.03
N ILE A 157 -1.88 17.59 -2.25
CA ILE A 157 -0.74 18.51 -2.35
C ILE A 157 -0.16 18.52 -3.77
N ARG A 158 -0.11 17.35 -4.43
CA ARG A 158 0.37 17.25 -5.82
C ARG A 158 -0.59 17.83 -6.83
N LEU A 159 -1.89 17.53 -6.72
CA LEU A 159 -2.91 18.07 -7.62
C LEU A 159 -2.97 19.61 -7.53
N ALA A 160 -2.84 20.17 -6.33
CA ALA A 160 -2.73 21.61 -6.14
C ALA A 160 -1.47 22.18 -6.85
N ARG A 161 -0.32 21.50 -6.74
CA ARG A 161 0.91 21.91 -7.43
C ARG A 161 0.84 21.75 -8.95
N SER A 162 0.13 20.75 -9.48
CA SER A 162 -0.03 20.56 -10.92
C SER A 162 -0.94 21.62 -11.52
N ILE A 163 -2.03 21.98 -10.83
CA ILE A 163 -2.90 23.12 -11.17
C ILE A 163 -2.09 24.42 -11.31
N MET A 164 -1.22 24.71 -10.33
CA MET A 164 -0.37 25.92 -10.37
C MET A 164 0.64 25.94 -11.53
N ARG A 165 1.01 24.77 -12.08
CA ARG A 165 1.99 24.63 -13.16
C ARG A 165 1.32 24.56 -14.55
N ALA A 166 0.00 24.45 -14.63
CA ALA A 166 -0.73 24.38 -15.90
C ALA A 166 -0.78 25.77 -16.59
N PRO A 167 -0.47 25.87 -17.89
CA PRO A 167 -0.32 27.15 -18.60
C PRO A 167 -1.64 27.87 -18.97
N ARG A 168 -2.80 27.53 -18.37
CA ARG A 168 -4.08 28.19 -18.68
C ARG A 168 -4.80 28.71 -17.43
N PRO A 169 -5.41 29.92 -17.49
CA PRO A 169 -6.26 30.39 -16.42
C PRO A 169 -7.49 29.49 -16.32
N LEU A 170 -7.73 28.93 -15.14
CA LEU A 170 -8.83 28.02 -14.83
C LEU A 170 -10.23 28.67 -14.85
N PHE A 171 -10.34 29.95 -15.20
CA PHE A 171 -11.61 30.66 -15.28
C PHE A 171 -11.56 31.68 -16.44
N SER A 172 -12.33 31.45 -17.50
CA SER A 172 -12.89 32.57 -18.25
C SER A 172 -14.04 33.12 -17.42
N ARG A 173 -13.87 34.32 -16.87
CA ARG A 173 -14.99 35.07 -16.30
C ARG A 173 -15.84 35.54 -17.47
N ASP A 174 -17.07 35.05 -17.57
CA ASP A 174 -18.17 35.74 -18.26
C ASP A 174 -18.83 36.71 -17.26
#